data_AF-A0A1D8A6R5-F1
#
_entry.id   AF-A0A1D8A6R5-F1
#
_cell.length_a   1.000
_cell.length_b   1.000
_cell.length_c   1.000
_cell.angle_alpha   90.00
_cell.angle_beta   90.00
_cell.angle_gamma   90.00
#
_symmetry.space_group_name_H-M   'P 1'
#
loop_
_entity.id
_entity.type
_entity.pdbx_description
1 polymer ?
#
loop_
_entity_poly.entity_id
_entity_poly.type
_entity_poly.pdbx_seq_one_letter_code
_entity_poly.pdbx_strand_id
1 'polypeptide(L)'
;MKMEAEALGLIGDHFRRARLAARLTQEQVADLAGISRPRYRDVETGAAAARTTTLINIARALGLEMMLVPQAMVPAIEALLRPEAEEDRPAFSPQPESDDDSRPHR
;
A
#
# COMPACT_ATOMS: atom_id res chain seq x y z
N MET A 1 -13.55 -11.81 -14.53
CA MET A 1 -13.24 -10.47 -15.06
C MET A 1 -13.23 -9.38 -13.99
N LYS A 2 -14.34 -9.05 -13.31
CA LYS A 2 -14.33 -7.98 -12.28
C LYS A 2 -13.42 -8.30 -11.07
N MET A 3 -13.56 -9.50 -10.51
CA MET A 3 -12.72 -10.00 -9.39
C MET A 3 -11.22 -10.00 -9.70
N GLU A 4 -10.86 -10.25 -10.97
CA GLU A 4 -9.47 -10.29 -11.41
C GLU A 4 -8.87 -8.88 -11.47
N ALA A 5 -9.60 -7.92 -12.02
CA ALA A 5 -9.20 -6.51 -12.02
C ALA A 5 -9.08 -5.95 -10.59
N GLU A 6 -9.99 -6.34 -9.68
CA GLU A 6 -9.91 -5.98 -8.26
C GLU A 6 -8.65 -6.55 -7.60
N ALA A 7 -8.31 -7.82 -7.85
CA ALA A 7 -7.11 -8.45 -7.32
C ALA A 7 -5.81 -7.79 -7.83
N LEU A 8 -5.76 -7.45 -9.13
CA LEU A 8 -4.62 -6.72 -9.71
C LEU A 8 -4.47 -5.32 -9.11
N GLY A 9 -5.59 -4.62 -8.89
CA GLY A 9 -5.60 -3.31 -8.23
C GLY A 9 -5.03 -3.36 -6.81
N LEU A 10 -5.45 -4.37 -6.01
CA LEU A 10 -4.96 -4.54 -4.63
C LEU A 10 -3.44 -4.77 -4.57
N ILE A 11 -2.90 -5.58 -5.49
CA ILE A 11 -1.45 -5.81 -5.58
C ILE A 11 -0.72 -4.53 -6.00
N GLY A 12 -1.24 -3.84 -7.03
CA GLY A 12 -0.70 -2.57 -7.52
C GLY A 12 -0.63 -1.51 -6.42
N ASP A 13 -1.70 -1.36 -5.65
CA ASP A 13 -1.76 -0.45 -4.51
C ASP A 13 -0.77 -0.81 -3.40
N HIS A 14 -0.56 -2.10 -3.14
CA HIS A 14 0.46 -2.54 -2.18
C HIS A 14 1.86 -2.12 -2.62
N PHE A 15 2.22 -2.34 -3.89
CA PHE A 15 3.50 -1.88 -4.44
C PHE A 15 3.63 -0.36 -4.43
N ARG A 16 2.54 0.36 -4.76
CA ARG A 16 2.53 1.83 -4.72
C ARG A 16 2.83 2.35 -3.32
N ARG A 17 2.19 1.79 -2.28
CA ARG A 17 2.43 2.18 -0.88
C ARG A 17 3.87 1.91 -0.46
N ALA A 18 4.39 0.73 -0.75
CA ALA A 18 5.78 0.37 -0.44
C ALA A 18 6.78 1.30 -1.17
N ARG A 19 6.52 1.61 -2.44
CA ARG A 19 7.34 2.55 -3.22
C ARG A 19 7.37 3.95 -2.59
N LEU A 20 6.21 4.47 -2.22
CA LEU A 20 6.11 5.79 -1.60
C LEU A 20 6.79 5.82 -0.23
N ALA A 21 6.64 4.77 0.58
CA ALA A 21 7.34 4.63 1.85
C ALA A 21 8.87 4.62 1.67
N ALA A 22 9.36 3.95 0.63
CA ALA A 22 10.78 3.94 0.25
C ALA A 22 11.26 5.23 -0.45
N ARG A 23 10.37 6.21 -0.69
CA ARG A 23 10.65 7.45 -1.44
C ARG A 23 11.22 7.24 -2.84
N LEU A 24 10.81 6.16 -3.51
CA LEU A 24 11.25 5.82 -4.85
C LEU A 24 10.27 6.33 -5.91
N THR A 25 10.78 6.74 -7.06
CA THR A 25 10.00 7.02 -8.26
C THR A 25 9.64 5.71 -8.99
N GLN A 26 8.65 5.77 -9.89
CA GLN A 26 8.29 4.62 -10.73
C GLN A 26 9.46 4.16 -11.62
N GLU A 27 10.29 5.08 -12.11
CA GLU A 27 11.46 4.74 -12.92
C GLU A 27 12.48 3.96 -12.09
N GLN A 28 12.81 4.44 -10.89
CA GLN A 28 13.78 3.78 -10.01
C GLN A 28 13.37 2.35 -9.63
N VAL A 29 12.10 2.10 -9.33
CA VAL A 29 11.63 0.73 -9.05
C VAL A 29 11.68 -0.14 -10.30
N ALA A 30 11.35 0.42 -11.47
CA ALA A 30 11.42 -0.31 -12.73
C ALA A 30 12.86 -0.74 -13.05
N ASP A 31 13.83 0.16 -12.87
CA ASP A 31 15.26 -0.12 -13.02
C ASP A 31 15.72 -1.22 -12.07
N LEU A 32 15.40 -1.10 -10.78
CA LEU A 32 15.73 -2.09 -9.74
C LEU A 32 15.09 -3.47 -10.01
N ALA A 33 13.89 -3.49 -10.56
CA ALA A 33 13.16 -4.71 -10.89
C ALA A 33 13.52 -5.30 -12.27
N GLY A 34 14.36 -4.61 -13.06
CA GLY A 34 14.76 -5.03 -14.40
C GLY A 34 13.61 -5.02 -15.42
N ILE A 35 12.71 -4.04 -15.33
CA ILE A 35 11.57 -3.86 -16.26
C ILE A 35 11.48 -2.41 -16.74
N SER A 36 10.71 -2.16 -17.80
CA SER A 36 10.48 -0.80 -18.27
C SER A 36 9.54 -0.02 -17.34
N ARG A 37 9.70 1.29 -17.22
CA ARG A 37 8.76 2.13 -16.43
C ARG A 37 7.30 2.00 -16.87
N PRO A 38 6.93 2.00 -18.17
CA PRO A 38 5.54 1.78 -18.57
C PRO A 38 4.99 0.45 -18.04
N ARG A 39 5.80 -0.62 -18.08
CA ARG A 39 5.42 -1.92 -17.54
C ARG A 39 5.23 -1.87 -16.02
N TYR A 40 6.11 -1.19 -15.29
CA TYR A 40 5.92 -0.99 -13.85
C TYR A 40 4.64 -0.20 -13.56
N ARG A 41 4.37 0.87 -14.32
CA ARG A 41 3.15 1.66 -14.18
C ARG A 41 1.90 0.81 -14.37
N ASP A 42 1.83 0.00 -15.42
CA ASP A 42 0.65 -0.83 -15.71
C ASP A 42 0.40 -1.87 -14.62
N VAL A 43 1.47 -2.37 -13.99
CA VAL A 43 1.36 -3.26 -12.81
C VAL A 43 0.91 -2.47 -11.59
N GLU A 44 1.50 -1.31 -11.32
CA GLU A 44 1.17 -0.46 -10.17
C GLU A 44 -0.29 0.03 -10.22
N THR A 45 -0.85 0.28 -11.40
CA THR A 45 -2.25 0.69 -11.57
C THR A 45 -3.21 -0.49 -11.70
N GLY A 46 -2.72 -1.74 -11.71
CA GLY A 46 -3.53 -2.93 -11.98
C GLY A 46 -4.07 -3.02 -13.41
N ALA A 47 -3.58 -2.18 -14.34
CA ALA A 47 -4.03 -2.13 -15.72
C ALA A 47 -3.58 -3.35 -16.55
N ALA A 48 -2.53 -4.05 -16.12
CA ALA A 48 -2.06 -5.27 -16.78
C ALA A 48 -1.64 -6.35 -15.79
N ALA A 49 -2.00 -7.60 -16.10
CA ALA A 49 -1.46 -8.76 -15.39
C ALA A 49 0.05 -8.89 -15.64
N ALA A 50 0.80 -9.11 -14.56
CA ALA A 50 2.21 -9.42 -14.61
C ALA A 50 2.46 -10.93 -14.46
N ARG A 51 3.58 -11.40 -15.04
CA ARG A 51 4.10 -12.72 -14.71
C ARG A 51 4.48 -12.74 -13.24
N THR A 52 4.30 -13.88 -12.57
CA THR A 52 4.69 -14.06 -11.17
C THR A 52 6.15 -13.66 -10.91
N THR A 53 7.06 -13.99 -11.83
CA THR A 53 8.47 -13.59 -11.74
C THR A 53 8.67 -12.07 -11.74
N THR A 54 7.87 -11.33 -12.51
CA THR A 54 7.88 -9.86 -12.50
C THR A 54 7.39 -9.33 -11.15
N LEU A 55 6.33 -9.90 -10.58
CA LEU A 55 5.82 -9.52 -9.26
C LEU A 55 6.90 -9.75 -8.18
N ILE A 56 7.61 -10.89 -8.22
CA ILE A 56 8.69 -11.22 -7.28
C ILE A 56 9.81 -10.19 -7.37
N ASN A 57 10.23 -9.82 -8.58
CA ASN A 57 11.29 -8.84 -8.76
C ASN A 57 10.88 -7.44 -8.27
N ILE A 58 9.63 -7.02 -8.52
CA ILE A 58 9.11 -5.75 -8.01
C ILE A 58 9.08 -5.75 -6.48
N ALA A 59 8.58 -6.83 -5.86
CA ALA A 59 8.56 -6.96 -4.41
C ALA A 59 9.98 -6.78 -3.83
N ARG A 60 10.96 -7.49 -4.37
CA ARG A 60 12.37 -7.41 -3.92
C ARG A 60 12.99 -6.04 -4.14
N ALA A 61 12.70 -5.39 -5.27
CA ALA A 61 13.13 -4.02 -5.54
C ALA A 61 12.57 -3.02 -4.51
N LEU A 62 11.43 -3.34 -3.89
CA LEU A 62 10.78 -2.56 -2.84
C LEU A 62 11.15 -3.01 -1.41
N GLY A 63 12.06 -3.96 -1.26
CA GLY A 63 12.44 -4.52 0.04
C GLY A 63 11.39 -5.45 0.66
N LEU A 64 10.46 -5.98 -0.16
CA LEU A 64 9.43 -6.93 0.25
C LEU A 64 9.81 -8.35 -0.23
N GLU A 65 9.31 -9.36 0.48
CA GLU A 65 9.36 -10.75 0.02
C GLU A 65 7.93 -11.30 -0.07
N MET A 66 7.59 -11.95 -1.19
CA MET A 66 6.31 -12.62 -1.33
C MET A 66 6.37 -14.02 -0.71
N MET A 67 5.43 -14.29 0.20
CA MET A 67 5.34 -15.56 0.91
C MET A 67 3.99 -16.21 0.63
N LEU A 68 3.99 -17.54 0.52
CA LEU A 68 2.77 -18.34 0.56
C LEU A 68 2.52 -18.73 2.01
N VAL A 69 1.35 -18.35 2.53
CA VAL A 69 0.94 -18.65 3.90
C VAL A 69 -0.35 -19.46 3.86
N PRO A 70 -0.56 -20.40 4.80
CA PRO A 70 -1.84 -21.08 4.92
C PRO A 70 -2.99 -20.07 5.11
N GLN A 71 -4.09 -20.22 4.36
CA GLN A 71 -5.19 -19.24 4.41
C GLN A 71 -5.77 -19.07 5.82
N ALA A 72 -5.80 -20.15 6.60
CA ALA A 72 -6.26 -20.12 7.99
C ALA A 72 -5.43 -19.19 8.90
N MET A 73 -4.18 -18.86 8.51
CA MET A 73 -3.28 -17.99 9.27
C MET A 73 -3.35 -16.52 8.85
N VAL A 74 -3.99 -16.19 7.72
CA VAL A 74 -4.01 -14.83 7.17
C VAL A 74 -4.53 -13.80 8.19
N PRO A 75 -5.65 -14.03 8.92
CA PRO A 75 -6.14 -13.05 9.90
C PRO A 75 -5.14 -12.77 11.04
N ALA A 76 -4.41 -13.79 11.49
CA ALA A 76 -3.40 -13.65 12.54
C ALA A 76 -2.19 -12.84 12.05
N ILE A 77 -1.75 -13.06 10.81
CA ILE A 77 -0.67 -12.30 10.19
C ILE A 77 -1.09 -10.84 9.98
N GLU A 78 -2.30 -10.60 9.49
CA GLU A 78 -2.83 -9.25 9.33
C GLU A 78 -2.92 -8.51 10.66
N ALA A 79 -3.32 -9.18 11.75
CA ALA A 79 -3.34 -8.60 13.08
C ALA A 79 -1.94 -8.16 13.56
N LEU A 80 -0.91 -8.96 13.28
CA LEU A 80 0.49 -8.63 13.62
C LEU A 80 1.07 -7.49 12.76
N LEU A 81 0.63 -7.35 11.50
CA LEU A 81 1.13 -6.33 10.57
C LEU A 81 0.45 -4.97 10.72
N ARG A 82 -0.67 -4.88 11.46
CA ARG A 82 -1.31 -3.59 11.74
C ARG A 82 -0.34 -2.71 12.54
N PRO A 83 0.04 -1.53 12.04
CA PRO A 83 0.78 -0.58 12.86
C PRO A 83 -0.07 -0.23 14.09
N GLU A 84 0.52 -0.17 15.28
CA GLU A 84 -0.13 0.26 16.54
C GLU A 84 -0.57 1.75 16.53
N ALA A 85 -0.80 2.32 15.36
CA ALA A 85 -1.13 3.72 15.17
C ALA A 85 -2.64 3.92 15.28
N GLU A 86 -3.17 3.92 16.51
CA GLU A 86 -4.14 4.92 17.00
C GLU A 86 -4.73 4.62 18.39
N GLU A 87 -4.58 3.40 18.93
CA GLU A 87 -5.22 3.05 20.24
C GLU A 87 -4.44 3.54 21.47
N ASP A 88 -3.15 3.87 21.34
CA ASP A 88 -2.34 4.40 22.46
C ASP A 88 -2.26 5.94 22.45
N ARG A 89 -3.35 6.61 22.02
CA ARG A 89 -3.55 8.01 22.41
C ARG A 89 -4.06 7.99 23.84
N PRO A 90 -3.32 8.54 24.83
CA PRO A 90 -3.89 8.70 26.16
C PRO A 90 -5.21 9.46 26.04
N ALA A 91 -6.26 8.96 26.71
CA ALA A 91 -7.62 9.50 26.67
C ALA A 91 -7.73 10.99 27.03
N PHE A 92 -6.64 11.59 27.50
CA PHE A 92 -6.50 13.00 27.85
C PHE A 92 -5.52 13.73 26.90
N SER A 93 -5.67 13.57 25.59
CA SER A 93 -5.03 14.47 24.63
C SER A 93 -5.98 15.64 24.37
N PRO A 94 -5.61 16.91 24.67
CA PRO A 94 -6.48 18.04 24.41
C PRO A 94 -6.81 18.11 22.92
N GLN A 95 -8.08 18.01 22.58
CA GLN A 95 -8.54 18.30 21.23
C GLN A 95 -8.36 19.79 20.99
N PRO A 96 -7.83 20.23 19.84
CA PRO A 96 -7.87 21.63 19.49
C PRO A 96 -9.35 22.04 19.47
N GLU A 97 -9.71 22.97 20.33
CA GLU A 97 -11.03 23.58 20.37
C GLU A 97 -11.33 24.07 18.95
N SER A 98 -12.34 23.48 18.31
CA SER A 98 -12.85 24.05 17.07
C SER A 98 -13.48 25.39 17.43
N ASP A 99 -12.89 26.49 16.94
CA ASP A 99 -13.48 27.83 16.98
C ASP A 99 -14.82 27.80 16.19
N ASP A 100 -15.88 27.30 16.81
CA ASP A 100 -17.28 27.51 16.40
C ASP A 100 -17.84 28.66 17.23
N ASP A 101 -17.23 29.84 17.09
CA ASP A 101 -17.86 31.09 17.51
C ASP A 101 -17.89 32.07 16.33
N SER A 102 -18.81 31.78 15.41
CA SER A 102 -19.21 32.72 14.36
C SER A 102 -20.69 32.56 14.07
N ARG A 103 -21.53 32.73 15.11
CA ARG A 103 -22.94 33.04 14.91
C ARG A 103 -23.17 34.54 15.03
N PRO A 104 -23.61 35.24 13.96
CA PRO A 104 -23.97 36.64 14.09
C PRO A 104 -25.29 36.75 14.86
N HIS A 105 -25.28 37.49 15.97
CA HIS A 105 -26.49 37.94 16.64
C HIS A 105 -27.29 38.84 15.69
N ARG A 106 -28.58 38.55 15.52
CA ARG A 106 -29.56 39.41 14.84
C ARG A 106 -30.64 39.81 15.83
#